data_AF-A0A9P0WYP5-F1
#
_entry.id   AF-A0A9P0WYP5-F1
#
_cell.length_a   1.000
_cell.length_b   1.000
_cell.length_c   1.000
_cell.angle_alpha   90.00
_cell.angle_beta   90.00
_cell.angle_gamma   90.00
#
_symmetry.space_group_name_H-M   'P 1'
#
loop_
_entity.id
_entity.type
_entity.pdbx_description
1 polymer ?
#
loop_
_entity_poly.entity_id
_entity_poly.type
_entity_poly.pdbx_seq_one_letter_code
_entity_poly.pdbx_strand_id
1 'polypeptide(L)'
;MWRVVVFCALVGSTVGQSWVTNITDNLRDGLSRVLESSVVNYSTPVINVSYGARVEFDMRAMGHLYNSSHTIIDIIANKQAYPEGIVWFSDGNLEVAPLHEKWKTLLAHYAGPVAVIVVLVLLVAILPLTGLFWCCCQWCKSGRRRRPFDRKYDACLKGILAIVLIGFLTLFLFGVVCAFATDSQLDTGTTNVAKTVKSSVHDVREFLNATQAHSRHLLVTNYKELEAELNEMLTSSGQTVLKVLDDFTSATSVQKLNGMVQQLDRVPEDLRTVQKSTSALRSKAEELDAGLRRVKALLHRTLVACQEKECIKLQEKYRLGQLGTEIQYNMIPDVSDLLSNVSSLLESSIKEDVAAGLEVFSGIKQTVDQHIPRVQDAITDTGRRLANVADNITHAAGSMSRKLAQVNVKTDEIQRDYIERYAPYRKYVSKAAAAVLLLIVVVMSWGLLCGVCGKRPDVYGTSDCCNKGTGSTCLLCGIAITLFMGAFIAIMILIYFVFGVTAQRFACDPLTEPRDNRLFADVETFVDFENVMFNNKSDPDFNITAVLLACHHNKTVYEVRINIHLILNLQLCTYTFLVNEL
;
A
#
# COMPACT_ATOMS: atom_id res chain seq x y z
N MET A 1 -37.36 -64.82 19.48
CA MET A 1 -37.47 -63.43 20.00
C MET A 1 -36.13 -62.69 20.04
N TRP A 2 -35.05 -63.28 20.53
CA TRP A 2 -33.73 -62.60 20.62
C TRP A 2 -33.16 -62.10 19.27
N ARG A 3 -33.41 -62.84 18.18
CA ARG A 3 -33.05 -62.41 16.82
C ARG A 3 -33.80 -61.18 16.29
N VAL A 4 -35.01 -60.89 16.78
CA VAL A 4 -35.81 -59.73 16.32
C VAL A 4 -35.42 -58.48 17.10
N VAL A 5 -35.11 -58.61 18.39
CA VAL A 5 -34.64 -57.50 19.24
C VAL A 5 -33.24 -57.03 18.82
N VAL A 6 -32.34 -57.96 18.49
CA VAL A 6 -31.00 -57.63 17.97
C VAL A 6 -31.09 -57.02 16.56
N PHE A 7 -32.03 -57.47 15.72
CA PHE A 7 -32.27 -56.87 14.40
C PHE A 7 -32.86 -55.46 14.52
N CYS A 8 -33.81 -55.22 15.44
CA CYS A 8 -34.36 -53.88 15.68
C CYS A 8 -33.34 -52.92 16.33
N ALA A 9 -32.46 -53.40 17.21
CA ALA A 9 -31.40 -52.58 17.80
C ALA A 9 -30.31 -52.22 16.78
N LEU A 10 -29.87 -53.18 15.95
CA LEU A 10 -28.92 -52.94 14.86
C LEU A 10 -29.52 -52.05 13.77
N VAL A 11 -30.75 -52.32 13.33
CA VAL A 11 -31.45 -51.48 12.35
C VAL A 11 -31.73 -50.09 12.89
N GLY A 12 -32.14 -49.95 14.17
CA GLY A 12 -32.36 -48.66 14.83
C GLY A 12 -31.11 -47.79 14.89
N SER A 13 -29.94 -48.37 15.21
CA SER A 13 -28.66 -47.64 15.18
C SER A 13 -28.23 -47.24 13.76
N THR A 14 -28.46 -48.10 12.75
CA THR A 14 -28.11 -47.78 11.35
C THR A 14 -29.06 -46.77 10.71
N VAL A 15 -30.34 -46.76 11.06
CA VAL A 15 -31.33 -45.80 10.57
C VAL A 15 -31.15 -44.44 11.23
N GLY A 16 -30.80 -44.40 12.53
CA GLY A 16 -30.44 -43.15 13.21
C GLY A 16 -29.20 -42.48 12.60
N GLN A 17 -28.15 -43.27 12.31
CA GLN A 17 -26.98 -42.76 11.59
C GLN A 17 -27.30 -42.31 10.16
N SER A 18 -28.08 -43.09 9.38
CA SER A 18 -28.43 -42.70 8.01
C SER A 18 -29.34 -41.45 7.96
N TRP A 19 -30.14 -41.23 9.01
CA TRP A 19 -31.03 -40.09 9.12
C TRP A 19 -30.27 -38.79 9.42
N VAL A 20 -29.31 -38.84 10.36
CA VAL A 20 -28.45 -37.68 10.68
C VAL A 20 -27.53 -37.32 9.52
N THR A 21 -26.98 -38.32 8.80
CA THR A 21 -26.16 -38.05 7.60
C THR A 21 -26.97 -37.40 6.49
N ASN A 22 -28.22 -37.84 6.27
CA ASN A 22 -29.08 -37.27 5.23
C ASN A 22 -29.49 -35.81 5.53
N ILE A 23 -29.68 -35.46 6.80
CA ILE A 23 -29.88 -34.06 7.23
C ILE A 23 -28.63 -33.23 6.92
N THR A 24 -27.46 -33.76 7.30
CA THR A 24 -26.18 -33.09 7.10
C THR A 24 -25.88 -32.86 5.61
N ASP A 25 -26.17 -33.86 4.77
CA ASP A 25 -25.94 -33.79 3.32
C ASP A 25 -26.89 -32.79 2.63
N ASN A 26 -28.18 -32.74 3.02
CA ASN A 26 -29.13 -31.77 2.45
C ASN A 26 -28.82 -30.33 2.88
N LEU A 27 -28.40 -30.13 4.14
CA LEU A 27 -27.92 -28.82 4.60
C LEU A 27 -26.65 -28.40 3.86
N ARG A 28 -25.73 -29.34 3.63
CA ARG A 28 -24.48 -29.08 2.91
C ARG A 28 -24.72 -28.72 1.44
N ASP A 29 -25.59 -29.45 0.74
CA ASP A 29 -25.94 -29.18 -0.66
C ASP A 29 -26.72 -27.87 -0.82
N GLY A 30 -27.63 -27.56 0.11
CA GLY A 30 -28.33 -26.27 0.14
C GLY A 30 -27.37 -25.10 0.33
N LEU A 31 -26.41 -25.22 1.27
CA LEU A 31 -25.44 -24.18 1.56
C LEU A 31 -24.40 -24.01 0.45
N SER A 32 -23.93 -25.11 -0.16
CA SER A 32 -22.96 -25.06 -1.26
C SER A 32 -23.51 -24.35 -2.49
N ARG A 33 -24.80 -24.54 -2.80
CA ARG A 33 -25.44 -23.85 -3.93
C ARG A 33 -25.52 -22.34 -3.72
N VAL A 34 -25.77 -21.89 -2.49
CA VAL A 34 -25.80 -20.46 -2.17
C VAL A 34 -24.38 -19.86 -2.24
N LEU A 35 -23.39 -20.56 -1.69
CA LEU A 35 -21.97 -20.20 -1.75
C LEU A 35 -21.41 -20.13 -3.18
N GLU A 36 -21.81 -21.04 -4.07
CA GLU A 36 -21.37 -21.03 -5.47
C GLU A 36 -22.03 -19.92 -6.31
N SER A 37 -23.20 -19.42 -5.88
CA SER A 37 -23.92 -18.35 -6.57
C SER A 37 -23.45 -16.93 -6.23
N SER A 38 -22.77 -16.74 -5.09
CA SER A 38 -22.35 -15.42 -4.60
C SER A 38 -21.01 -15.00 -5.22
N VAL A 39 -21.05 -14.47 -6.45
CA VAL A 39 -19.88 -13.83 -7.09
C VAL A 39 -20.05 -12.32 -7.03
N VAL A 40 -19.25 -11.65 -6.21
CA VAL A 40 -19.26 -10.18 -6.12
C VAL A 40 -18.66 -9.57 -7.39
N ASN A 41 -19.47 -8.83 -8.14
CA ASN A 41 -19.00 -8.12 -9.33
C ASN A 41 -18.60 -6.68 -8.98
N TYR A 42 -17.31 -6.48 -8.69
CA TYR A 42 -16.81 -5.17 -8.26
C TYR A 42 -16.81 -4.14 -9.39
N SER A 43 -17.30 -2.94 -9.11
CA SER A 43 -17.15 -1.82 -10.03
C SER A 43 -15.69 -1.32 -10.08
N THR A 44 -15.19 -0.97 -11.26
CA THR A 44 -13.85 -0.41 -11.43
C THR A 44 -13.92 1.12 -11.48
N PRO A 45 -13.05 1.85 -10.75
CA PRO A 45 -13.02 3.30 -10.81
C PRO A 45 -12.43 3.77 -12.15
N VAL A 46 -13.15 4.65 -12.86
CA VAL A 46 -12.63 5.30 -14.09
C VAL A 46 -11.82 6.53 -13.70
N ILE A 47 -10.50 6.36 -13.63
CA ILE A 47 -9.56 7.44 -13.28
C ILE A 47 -8.62 7.66 -14.46
N ASN A 48 -8.96 8.64 -15.31
CA ASN A 48 -8.10 9.05 -16.42
C ASN A 48 -7.23 10.23 -15.98
N VAL A 49 -6.03 9.92 -15.49
CA VAL A 49 -5.02 10.95 -15.15
C VAL A 49 -3.93 11.02 -16.21
N SER A 50 -3.54 12.23 -16.57
CA SER A 50 -2.41 12.51 -17.45
C SER A 50 -1.40 13.36 -16.71
N TYR A 51 -0.16 12.89 -16.61
CA TYR A 51 0.94 13.64 -16.00
C TYR A 51 1.69 14.45 -17.06
N GLY A 52 1.92 15.74 -16.81
CA GLY A 52 2.52 16.69 -17.75
C GLY A 52 4.04 16.87 -17.60
N ALA A 53 4.62 16.50 -16.46
CA ALA A 53 6.03 16.70 -16.16
C ALA A 53 6.93 15.85 -17.06
N ARG A 54 7.95 16.49 -17.65
CA ARG A 54 8.99 15.84 -18.47
C ARG A 54 10.37 16.12 -17.87
N VAL A 55 11.22 15.10 -17.88
CA VAL A 55 12.58 15.13 -17.32
C VAL A 55 13.64 15.41 -18.40
N GLU A 56 13.24 15.66 -19.64
CA GLU A 56 14.17 15.82 -20.76
C GLU A 56 14.93 17.16 -20.70
N PHE A 57 16.23 17.08 -20.41
CA PHE A 57 17.17 18.20 -20.52
C PHE A 57 17.89 18.15 -21.87
N ASP A 58 17.63 19.13 -22.75
CA ASP A 58 18.32 19.28 -24.02
C ASP A 58 19.71 19.93 -23.84
N MET A 59 20.72 19.08 -23.66
CA MET A 59 22.13 19.48 -23.54
C MET A 59 22.72 20.06 -24.84
N ARG A 60 22.02 19.96 -25.98
CA ARG A 60 22.52 20.34 -27.32
C ARG A 60 23.95 19.82 -27.56
N ALA A 61 24.77 20.55 -28.33
CA ALA A 61 26.16 20.19 -28.60
C ALA A 61 27.13 20.40 -27.41
N MET A 62 26.63 20.78 -26.21
CA MET A 62 27.46 21.11 -25.04
C MET A 62 27.58 19.97 -24.03
N GLY A 63 27.03 18.78 -24.31
CA GLY A 63 27.04 17.64 -23.39
C GLY A 63 28.43 17.27 -22.86
N HIS A 64 29.45 17.24 -23.71
CA HIS A 64 30.83 16.94 -23.28
C HIS A 64 31.39 17.97 -22.31
N LEU A 65 31.06 19.25 -22.51
CA LEU A 65 31.51 20.34 -21.63
C LEU A 65 30.83 20.25 -20.26
N TYR A 66 29.53 19.95 -20.22
CA TYR A 66 28.81 19.79 -18.97
C TYR A 66 29.30 18.59 -18.17
N ASN A 67 29.51 17.44 -18.81
CA ASN A 67 30.06 16.26 -18.12
C ASN A 67 31.48 16.55 -17.56
N SER A 68 32.29 17.28 -18.33
CA SER A 68 33.61 17.74 -17.86
C SER A 68 33.50 18.70 -16.68
N SER A 69 32.49 19.57 -16.66
CA SER A 69 32.27 20.50 -15.55
C SER A 69 31.91 19.80 -14.24
N HIS A 70 31.07 18.75 -14.27
CA HIS A 70 30.80 17.93 -13.09
C HIS A 70 32.07 17.25 -12.57
N THR A 71 32.91 16.74 -13.47
CA THR A 71 34.21 16.15 -13.11
C THR A 71 35.14 17.16 -12.44
N ILE A 72 35.20 18.39 -12.97
CA ILE A 72 36.01 19.48 -12.40
C ILE A 72 35.47 19.88 -11.02
N ILE A 73 34.15 19.98 -10.86
CA ILE A 73 33.53 20.29 -9.56
C ILE A 73 33.83 19.19 -8.54
N ASP A 74 33.83 17.92 -8.94
CA ASP A 74 34.19 16.79 -8.08
C ASP A 74 35.67 16.74 -7.70
N ILE A 75 36.56 17.27 -8.54
CA ILE A 75 37.99 17.42 -8.21
C ILE A 75 38.20 18.57 -7.23
N ILE A 76 37.47 19.68 -7.38
CA ILE A 76 37.67 20.91 -6.61
C ILE A 76 36.93 20.84 -5.27
N ALA A 77 35.66 20.45 -5.27
CA ALA A 77 34.81 20.40 -4.08
C ALA A 77 34.61 18.95 -3.65
N ASN A 78 34.72 18.67 -2.36
CA ASN A 78 34.36 17.36 -1.84
C ASN A 78 32.87 17.08 -2.07
N LYS A 79 32.49 15.82 -2.28
CA LYS A 79 31.10 15.42 -2.59
C LYS A 79 30.13 15.68 -1.44
N GLN A 80 30.61 15.59 -0.20
CA GLN A 80 29.78 15.83 0.98
C GLN A 80 29.58 17.33 1.19
N ALA A 81 28.35 17.75 1.51
CA ALA A 81 28.00 19.16 1.69
C ALA A 81 28.71 19.83 2.90
N TYR A 82 29.06 19.07 3.95
CA TYR A 82 29.79 19.52 5.15
C TYR A 82 30.60 18.37 5.77
N PRO A 83 31.70 18.65 6.50
CA PRO A 83 32.50 17.60 7.14
C PRO A 83 31.87 17.07 8.43
N GLU A 84 32.30 15.87 8.84
CA GLU A 84 31.73 15.14 9.97
C GLU A 84 31.84 15.90 11.31
N GLY A 85 30.77 15.87 12.11
CA GLY A 85 30.77 16.33 13.50
C GLY A 85 30.73 17.85 13.71
N ILE A 86 30.24 18.64 12.74
CA ILE A 86 29.92 20.06 12.95
C ILE A 86 28.48 20.25 13.44
N VAL A 87 27.59 19.39 12.97
CA VAL A 87 26.19 19.38 13.36
C VAL A 87 25.96 18.03 14.05
N TRP A 88 25.56 18.07 15.32
CA TRP A 88 25.06 16.90 16.02
C TRP A 88 23.78 17.30 16.74
N PHE A 89 22.89 16.34 16.91
CA PHE A 89 21.60 16.56 17.54
C PHE A 89 21.68 16.19 19.02
N SER A 90 21.38 17.15 19.90
CA SER A 90 21.17 16.93 21.33
C SER A 90 19.86 17.60 21.73
N ASP A 91 18.92 16.84 22.29
CA ASP A 91 17.67 17.30 22.92
C ASP A 91 16.86 18.35 22.12
N GLY A 92 16.59 18.09 20.84
CA GLY A 92 15.66 18.92 20.06
C GLY A 92 16.20 20.26 19.58
N ASN A 93 17.48 20.56 19.80
CA ASN A 93 18.13 21.79 19.32
C ASN A 93 19.34 21.47 18.43
N LEU A 94 19.53 22.31 17.40
CA LEU A 94 20.68 22.25 16.51
C LEU A 94 21.89 22.87 17.19
N GLU A 95 22.73 22.05 17.81
CA GLU A 95 24.02 22.51 18.32
C GLU A 95 25.04 22.47 17.18
N VAL A 96 25.31 23.65 16.63
CA VAL A 96 26.41 23.84 15.69
C VAL A 96 27.69 23.94 16.52
N ALA A 97 28.64 23.06 16.26
CA ALA A 97 29.97 23.13 16.86
C ALA A 97 30.52 24.56 16.70
N PRO A 98 31.14 25.15 17.74
CA PRO A 98 31.74 26.47 17.61
C PRO A 98 32.73 26.45 16.44
N LEU A 99 32.44 27.20 15.38
CA LEU A 99 33.25 27.28 14.16
C LEU A 99 34.72 27.61 14.45
N HIS A 100 34.99 28.26 15.58
CA HIS A 100 36.32 28.62 16.03
C HIS A 100 37.19 27.43 16.44
N GLU A 101 36.62 26.32 16.93
CA GLU A 101 37.41 25.15 17.36
C GLU A 101 37.65 24.15 16.22
N LYS A 102 36.70 24.03 15.28
CA LYS A 102 36.75 23.10 14.13
C LYS A 102 37.05 23.79 12.79
N TRP A 103 37.63 24.99 12.79
CA TRP A 103 37.94 25.72 11.54
C TRP A 103 38.89 24.95 10.61
N LYS A 104 39.81 24.14 11.16
CA LYS A 104 40.77 23.35 10.37
C LYS A 104 40.09 22.24 9.57
N THR A 105 39.11 21.55 10.16
CA THR A 105 38.35 20.49 9.48
C THR A 105 37.38 21.09 8.46
N LEU A 106 36.80 22.25 8.77
CA LEU A 106 35.98 23.02 7.83
C LEU A 106 36.82 23.50 6.64
N LEU A 107 38.00 24.06 6.89
CA LEU A 107 38.90 24.55 5.85
C LEU A 107 39.47 23.40 5.01
N ALA A 108 39.78 22.24 5.60
CA ALA A 108 40.22 21.06 4.85
C ALA A 108 39.12 20.55 3.89
N HIS A 109 37.85 20.61 4.32
CA HIS A 109 36.72 20.18 3.52
C HIS A 109 36.40 21.14 2.36
N TYR A 110 36.52 22.45 2.61
CA TYR A 110 36.33 23.49 1.60
C TYR A 110 37.65 24.01 1.00
N ALA A 111 38.76 23.27 1.13
CA ALA A 111 40.08 23.74 0.73
C ALA A 111 40.14 24.07 -0.77
N GLY A 112 39.57 23.21 -1.62
CA GLY A 112 39.58 23.39 -3.07
C GLY A 112 38.76 24.60 -3.55
N PRO A 113 37.47 24.75 -3.17
CA PRO A 113 36.69 25.93 -3.57
C PRO A 113 37.28 27.23 -3.01
N VAL A 114 37.77 27.21 -1.77
CA VAL A 114 38.43 28.37 -1.16
C VAL A 114 39.72 28.74 -1.90
N ALA A 115 40.52 27.77 -2.33
CA ALA A 115 41.72 28.03 -3.12
C ALA A 115 41.39 28.74 -4.44
N VAL A 116 40.35 28.29 -5.15
CA VAL A 116 39.90 28.92 -6.40
C VAL A 116 39.39 30.35 -6.15
N ILE A 117 38.61 30.56 -5.09
CA ILE A 117 38.13 31.88 -4.68
C ILE A 117 39.30 32.82 -4.39
N VAL A 118 40.32 32.37 -3.64
CA VAL A 118 41.51 33.17 -3.34
C VAL A 118 42.25 33.55 -4.62
N VAL A 119 42.44 32.62 -5.55
CA VAL A 119 43.08 32.90 -6.85
C VAL A 119 42.28 33.93 -7.65
N LEU A 120 40.96 33.82 -7.70
CA LEU A 120 40.09 34.77 -8.39
C LEU A 120 40.12 36.16 -7.74
N VAL A 121 40.10 36.24 -6.40
CA VAL A 121 40.20 37.51 -5.65
C VAL A 121 41.56 38.18 -5.89
N LEU A 122 42.65 37.41 -5.90
CA LEU A 122 43.96 37.92 -6.26
C LEU A 122 43.98 38.46 -7.69
N LEU A 123 43.34 37.77 -8.63
CA LEU A 123 43.23 38.23 -10.01
C LEU A 123 42.41 39.54 -10.13
N VAL A 124 41.32 39.67 -9.35
CA VAL A 124 40.54 40.92 -9.25
C VAL A 124 41.39 42.08 -8.73
N ALA A 125 42.34 41.84 -7.83
CA ALA A 125 43.25 42.88 -7.31
C ALA A 125 44.42 43.17 -8.26
N ILE A 126 45.03 42.15 -8.87
CA ILE A 126 46.24 42.30 -9.71
C ILE A 126 45.92 42.97 -11.05
N LEU A 127 44.79 42.67 -11.69
CA LEU A 127 44.42 43.25 -12.98
C LEU A 127 44.30 44.78 -12.97
N PRO A 128 43.59 45.44 -12.02
CA PRO A 128 43.54 46.89 -11.97
C PRO A 128 44.88 47.51 -11.56
N LEU A 129 45.64 46.87 -10.66
CA LEU A 129 46.97 47.36 -10.27
C LEU A 129 47.92 47.36 -11.47
N THR A 130 47.99 46.27 -12.22
CA THR A 130 48.79 46.17 -13.44
C THR A 130 48.30 47.13 -14.53
N GLY A 131 46.98 47.35 -14.64
CA GLY A 131 46.39 48.37 -15.50
C GLY A 131 46.82 49.80 -15.15
N LEU A 132 46.84 50.15 -13.86
CA LEU A 132 47.31 51.45 -13.38
C LEU A 132 48.81 51.65 -13.65
N PHE A 133 49.64 50.65 -13.31
CA PHE A 133 51.08 50.70 -13.61
C PHE A 133 51.34 50.83 -15.12
N TRP A 134 50.60 50.08 -15.94
CA TRP A 134 50.70 50.15 -17.40
C TRP A 134 50.31 51.54 -17.93
N CYS A 135 49.21 52.12 -17.42
CA CYS A 135 48.75 53.45 -17.79
C CYS A 135 49.82 54.51 -17.46
N CYS A 136 50.38 54.49 -16.25
CA CYS A 136 51.45 55.38 -15.83
C CYS A 136 52.72 55.21 -16.70
N CYS A 137 53.13 53.97 -16.97
CA CYS A 137 54.32 53.70 -17.79
C CYS A 137 54.15 54.13 -19.25
N GLN A 138 52.94 54.00 -19.80
CA GLN A 138 52.64 54.41 -21.18
C GLN A 138 52.59 55.93 -21.31
N TRP A 139 52.02 56.65 -20.33
CA TRP A 139 52.07 58.11 -20.29
C TRP A 139 53.51 58.63 -20.22
N CYS A 140 54.39 57.98 -19.45
CA CYS A 140 55.82 58.33 -19.40
C CYS A 140 56.57 58.01 -20.72
N LYS A 141 56.07 57.09 -21.55
CA LYS A 141 56.68 56.71 -22.84
C LYS A 141 56.28 57.62 -24.00
N SER A 142 55.22 58.43 -23.89
CA SER A 142 54.73 59.32 -24.95
C SER A 142 55.73 60.38 -25.44
N GLY A 143 56.92 60.51 -24.82
CA GLY A 143 58.00 61.41 -25.24
C GLY A 143 59.24 60.77 -25.89
N ARG A 144 59.34 59.43 -26.02
CA ARG A 144 60.54 58.77 -26.59
C ARG A 144 60.33 58.30 -28.04
N ARG A 145 61.22 58.72 -28.96
CA ARG A 145 61.28 58.20 -30.34
C ARG A 145 61.54 56.68 -30.33
N ARG A 146 60.65 55.91 -30.95
CA ARG A 146 60.83 54.45 -31.13
C ARG A 146 62.02 54.23 -32.08
N ARG A 147 62.93 53.31 -31.72
CA ARG A 147 64.09 52.98 -32.56
C ARG A 147 63.60 52.33 -33.87
N PRO A 148 64.07 52.78 -35.05
CA PRO A 148 63.52 52.36 -36.34
C PRO A 148 64.06 51.02 -36.89
N PHE A 149 64.95 50.32 -36.17
CA PHE A 149 65.55 49.07 -36.68
C PHE A 149 65.32 47.89 -35.73
N ASP A 150 64.57 46.89 -36.20
CA ASP A 150 64.49 45.53 -35.64
C ASP A 150 65.78 44.75 -35.93
N ARG A 151 66.21 43.88 -35.00
CA ARG A 151 67.40 43.03 -35.16
C ARG A 151 67.05 41.77 -35.97
N LYS A 152 68.02 41.20 -36.69
CA LYS A 152 67.80 40.07 -37.64
C LYS A 152 67.17 38.81 -37.00
N TYR A 153 67.40 38.55 -35.71
CA TYR A 153 66.81 37.44 -34.95
C TYR A 153 65.36 37.69 -34.48
N ASP A 154 64.88 38.94 -34.52
CA ASP A 154 63.53 39.28 -34.04
C ASP A 154 62.44 38.75 -34.98
N ALA A 155 62.75 38.44 -36.24
CA ALA A 155 61.78 37.92 -37.20
C ALA A 155 61.29 36.50 -36.84
N CYS A 156 62.19 35.61 -36.43
CA CYS A 156 61.85 34.24 -36.02
C CYS A 156 61.10 34.24 -34.68
N LEU A 157 61.57 35.03 -33.70
CA LEU A 157 60.91 35.16 -32.40
C LEU A 157 59.49 35.75 -32.53
N LYS A 158 59.29 36.75 -33.40
CA LYS A 158 57.96 37.30 -33.71
C LYS A 158 57.04 36.26 -34.36
N GLY A 159 57.58 35.42 -35.24
CA GLY A 159 56.83 34.32 -35.86
C GLY A 159 56.36 33.30 -34.82
N ILE A 160 57.26 32.85 -33.94
CA ILE A 160 56.92 31.91 -32.85
C ILE A 160 55.88 32.52 -31.91
N LEU A 161 56.07 33.77 -31.48
CA LEU A 161 55.13 34.47 -30.60
C LEU A 161 53.76 34.65 -31.27
N ALA A 162 53.71 34.91 -32.57
CA ALA A 162 52.47 35.01 -33.33
C ALA A 162 51.74 33.66 -33.41
N ILE A 163 52.45 32.56 -33.67
CA ILE A 163 51.86 31.20 -33.69
C ILE A 163 51.28 30.86 -32.30
N VAL A 164 52.03 31.13 -31.23
CA VAL A 164 51.56 30.90 -29.86
C VAL A 164 50.34 31.77 -29.55
N LEU A 165 50.35 33.04 -29.95
CA LEU A 165 49.22 33.95 -29.73
C LEU A 165 47.98 33.54 -30.54
N ILE A 166 48.14 33.02 -31.77
CA ILE A 166 47.03 32.41 -32.52
C ILE A 166 46.44 31.23 -31.73
N GLY A 167 47.28 30.35 -31.19
CA GLY A 167 46.82 29.21 -30.37
C GLY A 167 46.05 29.63 -29.12
N PHE A 168 46.50 30.67 -28.42
CA PHE A 168 45.74 31.21 -27.28
C PHE A 168 44.45 31.91 -27.71
N LEU A 169 44.45 32.65 -28.82
CA LEU A 169 43.26 33.32 -29.34
C LEU A 169 42.18 32.33 -29.79
N THR A 170 42.55 31.20 -30.40
CA THR A 170 41.58 30.17 -30.78
C THR A 170 40.98 29.49 -29.56
N LEU A 171 41.78 29.17 -28.54
CA LEU A 171 41.29 28.64 -27.26
C LEU A 171 40.36 29.65 -26.56
N PHE A 172 40.74 30.92 -26.57
CA PHE A 172 39.93 31.99 -25.97
C PHE A 172 38.62 32.19 -26.73
N LEU A 173 38.64 32.17 -28.07
CA LEU A 173 37.44 32.22 -28.91
C LEU A 173 36.49 31.06 -28.61
N PHE A 174 37.02 29.84 -28.46
CA PHE A 174 36.23 28.68 -28.06
C PHE A 174 35.55 28.93 -26.70
N GLY A 175 36.28 29.45 -25.71
CA GLY A 175 35.70 29.84 -24.42
C GLY A 175 34.58 30.88 -24.53
N VAL A 176 34.73 31.89 -25.41
CA VAL A 176 33.68 32.90 -25.66
C VAL A 176 32.43 32.27 -26.27
N VAL A 177 32.58 31.35 -27.23
CA VAL A 177 31.44 30.62 -27.82
C VAL A 177 30.73 29.78 -26.75
N CYS A 178 31.48 29.09 -25.90
CA CYS A 178 30.91 28.35 -24.77
C CYS A 178 30.17 29.26 -23.78
N ALA A 179 30.71 30.46 -23.50
CA ALA A 179 30.05 31.44 -22.63
C ALA A 179 28.71 31.90 -23.21
N PHE A 180 28.63 32.22 -24.51
CA PHE A 180 27.38 32.58 -25.19
C PHE A 180 26.37 31.42 -25.22
N ALA A 181 26.84 30.20 -25.49
CA ALA A 181 25.97 29.03 -25.50
C ALA A 181 25.40 28.75 -24.10
N THR A 182 26.24 28.86 -23.07
CA THR A 182 25.84 28.65 -21.67
C THR A 182 24.87 29.75 -21.21
N ASP A 183 25.10 31.02 -21.57
CA ASP A 183 24.18 32.12 -21.27
C ASP A 183 22.78 31.88 -21.86
N SER A 184 22.71 31.44 -23.12
CA SER A 184 21.45 31.10 -23.79
C SER A 184 20.73 29.92 -23.12
N GLN A 185 21.48 28.93 -22.65
CA GLN A 185 20.93 27.78 -21.93
C GLN A 185 20.48 28.15 -20.51
N LEU A 186 21.21 29.02 -19.80
CA LEU A 186 20.80 29.53 -18.49
C LEU A 186 19.50 30.35 -18.59
N ASP A 187 19.34 31.15 -19.65
CA ASP A 187 18.11 31.91 -19.89
C ASP A 187 16.90 30.96 -20.07
N THR A 188 17.06 29.96 -20.94
CA THR A 188 16.03 28.95 -21.20
C THR A 188 15.74 28.12 -19.94
N GLY A 189 16.78 27.69 -19.21
CA GLY A 189 16.67 26.94 -17.97
C GLY A 189 15.91 27.70 -16.89
N THR A 190 16.19 28.99 -16.69
CA THR A 190 15.52 29.78 -15.64
C THR A 190 14.02 29.96 -15.87
N THR A 191 13.58 30.04 -17.13
CA THR A 191 12.14 30.10 -17.45
C THR A 191 11.47 28.73 -17.39
N ASN A 192 12.20 27.67 -17.76
CA ASN A 192 11.69 26.31 -17.74
C ASN A 192 11.55 25.77 -16.31
N VAL A 193 12.47 26.08 -15.38
CA VAL A 193 12.38 25.63 -13.98
C VAL A 193 11.05 26.02 -13.35
N ALA A 194 10.59 27.27 -13.50
CA ALA A 194 9.31 27.70 -12.94
C ALA A 194 8.12 26.95 -13.55
N LYS A 195 8.14 26.73 -14.87
CA LYS A 195 7.12 25.93 -15.58
C LYS A 195 7.12 24.47 -15.13
N THR A 196 8.29 23.87 -14.99
CA THR A 196 8.45 22.48 -14.56
C THR A 196 7.99 22.30 -13.12
N VAL A 197 8.32 23.22 -12.22
CA VAL A 197 7.82 23.20 -10.83
C VAL A 197 6.29 23.29 -10.82
N LYS A 198 5.71 24.22 -11.60
CA LYS A 198 4.25 24.36 -11.70
C LYS A 198 3.56 23.10 -12.24
N SER A 199 4.11 22.50 -13.30
CA SER A 199 3.60 21.25 -13.87
C SER A 199 3.74 20.10 -12.87
N SER A 200 4.87 20.01 -12.16
CA SER A 200 5.11 18.96 -11.16
C SER A 200 4.16 19.07 -9.97
N VAL A 201 3.93 20.29 -9.47
CA VAL A 201 2.96 20.54 -8.40
C VAL A 201 1.54 20.23 -8.88
N HIS A 202 1.20 20.53 -10.13
CA HIS A 202 -0.09 20.15 -10.71
C HIS A 202 -0.25 18.63 -10.78
N ASP A 203 0.77 17.91 -11.27
CA ASP A 203 0.77 16.44 -11.37
C ASP A 203 0.64 15.76 -10.00
N VAL A 204 1.35 16.26 -8.98
CA VAL A 204 1.21 15.73 -7.60
C VAL A 204 -0.22 15.91 -7.09
N ARG A 205 -0.90 16.99 -7.46
CA ARG A 205 -2.29 17.24 -7.02
C ARG A 205 -3.27 16.36 -7.75
N GLU A 206 -3.04 16.16 -9.03
CA GLU A 206 -3.83 15.21 -9.82
C GLU A 206 -3.65 13.78 -9.28
N PHE A 207 -2.42 13.41 -8.91
CA PHE A 207 -2.13 12.15 -8.21
C PHE A 207 -2.87 12.04 -6.86
N LEU A 208 -2.85 13.09 -6.04
CA LEU A 208 -3.55 13.10 -4.75
C LEU A 208 -5.09 13.00 -4.92
N ASN A 209 -5.65 13.72 -5.90
CA ASN A 209 -7.08 13.66 -6.23
C ASN A 209 -7.49 12.27 -6.72
N ALA A 210 -6.67 11.66 -7.59
CA ALA A 210 -6.86 10.29 -8.06
C ALA A 210 -6.77 9.27 -6.92
N THR A 211 -5.80 9.45 -6.01
CA THR A 211 -5.62 8.58 -4.84
C THR A 211 -6.82 8.68 -3.90
N GLN A 212 -7.37 9.88 -3.69
CA GLN A 212 -8.60 10.09 -2.93
C GLN A 212 -9.78 9.35 -3.57
N ALA A 213 -9.97 9.50 -4.89
CA ALA A 213 -11.04 8.82 -5.61
C ALA A 213 -10.90 7.28 -5.53
N HIS A 214 -9.68 6.77 -5.72
CA HIS A 214 -9.40 5.34 -5.64
C HIS A 214 -9.64 4.78 -4.23
N SER A 215 -9.17 5.48 -3.19
CA SER A 215 -9.34 5.05 -1.79
C SER A 215 -10.81 5.01 -1.40
N ARG A 216 -11.60 6.03 -1.78
CA ARG A 216 -13.04 6.07 -1.50
C ARG A 216 -13.79 5.00 -2.27
N HIS A 217 -13.43 4.75 -3.53
CA HIS A 217 -14.04 3.69 -4.34
C HIS A 217 -13.78 2.31 -3.73
N LEU A 218 -12.54 2.02 -3.36
CA LEU A 218 -12.15 0.73 -2.77
C LEU A 218 -12.78 0.50 -1.39
N LEU A 219 -12.70 1.49 -0.49
CA LEU A 219 -13.11 1.32 0.91
C LEU A 219 -14.60 1.52 1.15
N VAL A 220 -15.29 2.28 0.29
CA VAL A 220 -16.71 2.60 0.48
C VAL A 220 -17.57 1.94 -0.59
N THR A 221 -17.26 2.13 -1.87
CA THR A 221 -18.10 1.59 -2.96
C THR A 221 -17.98 0.07 -3.04
N ASN A 222 -16.78 -0.46 -3.20
CA ASN A 222 -16.56 -1.91 -3.29
C ASN A 222 -16.96 -2.63 -2.00
N TYR A 223 -16.75 -1.99 -0.83
CA TYR A 223 -17.20 -2.57 0.44
C TYR A 223 -18.73 -2.62 0.52
N LYS A 224 -19.46 -1.60 0.04
CA LYS A 224 -20.93 -1.63 -0.03
C LYS A 224 -21.45 -2.69 -1.00
N GLU A 225 -20.77 -2.90 -2.12
CA GLU A 225 -21.08 -3.98 -3.06
C GLU A 225 -20.91 -5.35 -2.38
N LEU A 226 -19.81 -5.54 -1.64
CA LEU A 226 -19.58 -6.74 -0.83
C LEU A 226 -20.62 -6.89 0.30
N GLU A 227 -20.94 -5.81 1.03
CA GLU A 227 -21.93 -5.82 2.11
C GLU A 227 -23.31 -6.22 1.59
N ALA A 228 -23.74 -5.69 0.44
CA ALA A 228 -25.03 -6.02 -0.16
C ALA A 228 -25.11 -7.50 -0.53
N GLU A 229 -24.09 -8.03 -1.22
CA GLU A 229 -24.03 -9.44 -1.62
C GLU A 229 -23.95 -10.37 -0.40
N LEU A 230 -23.13 -10.02 0.59
CA LEU A 230 -22.99 -10.81 1.82
C LEU A 230 -24.29 -10.81 2.63
N ASN A 231 -25.01 -9.69 2.66
CA ASN A 231 -26.31 -9.58 3.34
C ASN A 231 -27.39 -10.44 2.65
N GLU A 232 -27.42 -10.43 1.32
CA GLU A 232 -28.30 -11.29 0.52
C GLU A 232 -27.97 -12.77 0.73
N MET A 233 -26.67 -13.11 0.71
CA MET A 233 -26.19 -14.46 0.93
C MET A 233 -26.51 -14.98 2.35
N LEU A 234 -26.32 -14.16 3.39
CA LEU A 234 -26.66 -14.51 4.78
C LEU A 234 -28.17 -14.74 4.94
N THR A 235 -28.99 -13.89 4.31
CA THR A 235 -30.44 -14.01 4.36
C THR A 235 -30.92 -15.26 3.62
N SER A 236 -30.39 -15.51 2.42
CA SER A 236 -30.70 -16.69 1.60
C SER A 236 -30.25 -18.00 2.27
N SER A 237 -29.03 -18.02 2.81
CA SER A 237 -28.50 -19.16 3.57
C SER A 237 -29.33 -19.43 4.82
N GLY A 238 -29.67 -18.38 5.57
CA GLY A 238 -30.53 -18.45 6.75
C GLY A 238 -31.91 -19.02 6.43
N GLN A 239 -32.58 -18.49 5.40
CA GLN A 239 -33.88 -19.00 4.95
C GLN A 239 -33.80 -20.44 4.45
N THR A 240 -32.72 -20.83 3.76
CA THR A 240 -32.51 -22.21 3.30
C THR A 240 -32.34 -23.16 4.48
N VAL A 241 -31.50 -22.80 5.46
CA VAL A 241 -31.33 -23.58 6.69
C VAL A 241 -32.65 -23.70 7.45
N LEU A 242 -33.36 -22.59 7.65
CA LEU A 242 -34.66 -22.58 8.32
C LEU A 242 -35.70 -23.43 7.58
N LYS A 243 -35.74 -23.37 6.25
CA LYS A 243 -36.67 -24.15 5.42
C LYS A 243 -36.36 -25.64 5.47
N VAL A 244 -35.09 -26.03 5.37
CA VAL A 244 -34.69 -27.45 5.52
C VAL A 244 -35.07 -27.92 6.92
N LEU A 245 -34.78 -27.12 7.96
CA LEU A 245 -35.14 -27.45 9.33
C LEU A 245 -36.65 -27.52 9.53
N ASP A 246 -37.43 -26.66 8.86
CA ASP A 246 -38.88 -26.67 8.90
C ASP A 246 -39.48 -27.86 8.17
N ASP A 247 -39.04 -28.14 6.95
CA ASP A 247 -39.43 -29.32 6.17
C ASP A 247 -39.10 -30.61 6.93
N PHE A 248 -38.00 -30.67 7.70
CA PHE A 248 -37.69 -31.83 8.53
C PHE A 248 -38.49 -31.91 9.83
N THR A 249 -38.79 -30.78 10.50
CA THR A 249 -39.66 -30.77 11.70
C THR A 249 -41.14 -31.01 11.35
N SER A 250 -41.57 -30.52 10.20
CA SER A 250 -42.92 -30.61 9.64
C SER A 250 -43.09 -31.88 8.80
N ALA A 251 -41.98 -32.48 8.32
CA ALA A 251 -41.99 -33.81 7.75
C ALA A 251 -42.62 -34.70 8.79
N THR A 252 -43.78 -35.21 8.40
CA THR A 252 -44.65 -36.05 9.21
C THR A 252 -43.93 -37.13 10.02
N SER A 253 -42.69 -37.52 9.72
CA SER A 253 -41.88 -38.46 10.50
C SER A 253 -41.74 -38.11 12.00
N VAL A 254 -41.34 -36.90 12.41
CA VAL A 254 -41.12 -36.58 13.85
C VAL A 254 -42.45 -36.39 14.59
N GLN A 255 -43.40 -35.68 13.97
CA GLN A 255 -44.75 -35.54 14.54
C GLN A 255 -45.53 -36.86 14.55
N LYS A 256 -45.40 -37.73 13.52
CA LYS A 256 -45.97 -39.09 13.53
C LYS A 256 -45.24 -39.99 14.52
N LEU A 257 -43.93 -39.83 14.73
CA LEU A 257 -43.22 -40.54 15.80
C LEU A 257 -43.78 -40.15 17.16
N ASN A 258 -43.91 -38.85 17.43
CA ASN A 258 -44.54 -38.36 18.65
C ASN A 258 -45.99 -38.88 18.80
N GLY A 259 -46.78 -38.85 17.72
CA GLY A 259 -48.14 -39.40 17.71
C GLY A 259 -48.21 -40.93 17.92
N MET A 260 -47.26 -41.68 17.36
CA MET A 260 -47.16 -43.13 17.53
C MET A 260 -46.69 -43.49 18.95
N VAL A 261 -45.74 -42.73 19.50
CA VAL A 261 -45.28 -42.84 20.90
C VAL A 261 -46.39 -42.49 21.88
N GLN A 262 -47.28 -41.55 21.55
CA GLN A 262 -48.50 -41.27 22.31
C GLN A 262 -49.54 -42.40 22.21
N GLN A 263 -49.62 -43.11 21.09
CA GLN A 263 -50.52 -44.27 20.96
C GLN A 263 -49.99 -45.50 21.72
N LEU A 264 -48.66 -45.62 21.84
CA LEU A 264 -47.98 -46.67 22.59
C LEU A 264 -48.29 -46.65 24.10
N ASP A 265 -48.73 -45.50 24.68
CA ASP A 265 -49.14 -45.37 26.09
C ASP A 265 -50.31 -46.29 26.47
N ARG A 266 -51.15 -46.68 25.50
CA ARG A 266 -52.34 -47.50 25.73
C ARG A 266 -52.04 -49.00 25.73
N VAL A 267 -50.91 -49.38 25.14
CA VAL A 267 -50.51 -50.78 24.94
C VAL A 267 -50.25 -51.51 26.27
N PRO A 268 -49.61 -50.91 27.31
CA PRO A 268 -49.47 -51.54 28.62
C PRO A 268 -50.81 -51.80 29.32
N GLU A 269 -51.76 -50.87 29.19
CA GLU A 269 -53.10 -50.97 29.79
C GLU A 269 -53.91 -52.10 29.15
N ASP A 270 -53.85 -52.21 27.82
CA ASP A 270 -54.48 -53.28 27.05
C ASP A 270 -53.85 -54.64 27.37
N LEU A 271 -52.51 -54.71 27.46
CA LEU A 271 -51.79 -55.93 27.86
C LEU A 271 -52.13 -56.37 29.29
N ARG A 272 -52.30 -55.44 30.24
CA ARG A 272 -52.81 -55.75 31.60
C ARG A 272 -54.24 -56.29 31.58
N THR A 273 -55.08 -55.75 30.72
CA THR A 273 -56.47 -56.22 30.57
C THR A 273 -56.53 -57.64 29.99
N VAL A 274 -55.66 -57.94 29.02
CA VAL A 274 -55.48 -59.30 28.48
C VAL A 274 -54.94 -60.24 29.55
N GLN A 275 -53.91 -59.86 30.31
CA GLN A 275 -53.38 -60.66 31.42
C GLN A 275 -54.46 -60.99 32.45
N LYS A 276 -55.25 -59.99 32.87
CA LYS A 276 -56.35 -60.16 33.83
C LYS A 276 -57.42 -61.10 33.29
N SER A 277 -57.81 -60.93 32.03
CA SER A 277 -58.82 -61.78 31.38
C SER A 277 -58.34 -63.23 31.23
N THR A 278 -57.07 -63.43 30.86
CA THR A 278 -56.45 -64.76 30.77
C THR A 278 -56.36 -65.42 32.15
N SER A 279 -56.02 -64.68 33.21
CA SER A 279 -55.98 -65.21 34.57
C SER A 279 -57.38 -65.59 35.10
N ALA A 280 -58.40 -64.77 34.81
CA ALA A 280 -59.78 -65.03 35.18
C ALA A 280 -60.35 -66.24 34.43
N LEU A 281 -60.03 -66.37 33.14
CA LEU A 281 -60.40 -67.53 32.33
C LEU A 281 -59.78 -68.82 32.88
N ARG A 282 -58.50 -68.78 33.29
CA ARG A 282 -57.82 -69.92 33.91
C ARG A 282 -58.50 -70.34 35.21
N SER A 283 -58.82 -69.38 36.09
CA SER A 283 -59.51 -69.65 37.36
C SER A 283 -60.92 -70.24 37.14
N LYS A 284 -61.70 -69.71 36.19
CA LYS A 284 -63.04 -70.22 35.87
C LYS A 284 -63.00 -71.61 35.22
N ALA A 285 -61.98 -71.90 34.42
CA ALA A 285 -61.76 -73.23 33.88
C ALA A 285 -61.44 -74.26 34.97
N GLU A 286 -60.64 -73.90 35.98
CA GLU A 286 -60.36 -74.75 37.15
C GLU A 286 -61.61 -75.00 38.01
N GLU A 287 -62.43 -73.97 38.24
CA GLU A 287 -63.71 -74.08 38.96
C GLU A 287 -64.69 -75.01 38.22
N LEU A 288 -64.76 -74.90 36.89
CA LEU A 288 -65.59 -75.75 36.06
C LEU A 288 -65.12 -77.21 36.08
N ASP A 289 -63.81 -77.48 36.00
CA ASP A 289 -63.27 -78.84 36.09
C ASP A 289 -63.56 -79.47 37.47
N ALA A 290 -63.38 -78.71 38.55
CA ALA A 290 -63.73 -79.15 39.90
C ALA A 290 -65.23 -79.44 40.05
N GLY A 291 -66.09 -78.59 39.48
CA GLY A 291 -67.54 -78.79 39.44
C GLY A 291 -67.94 -80.04 38.67
N LEU A 292 -67.36 -80.25 37.49
CA LEU A 292 -67.64 -81.43 36.66
C LEU A 292 -67.20 -82.73 37.35
N ARG A 293 -66.05 -82.72 38.02
CA ARG A 293 -65.59 -83.85 38.85
C ARG A 293 -66.56 -84.18 39.98
N ARG A 294 -67.13 -83.16 40.64
CA ARG A 294 -68.14 -83.35 41.70
C ARG A 294 -69.44 -83.94 41.16
N VAL A 295 -69.97 -83.41 40.05
CA VAL A 295 -71.19 -83.95 39.41
C VAL A 295 -70.97 -85.39 38.98
N LYS A 296 -69.81 -85.71 38.39
CA LYS A 296 -69.42 -87.08 38.04
C LYS A 296 -69.43 -88.00 39.27
N ALA A 297 -68.83 -87.57 40.38
CA ALA A 297 -68.81 -88.35 41.62
C ALA A 297 -70.22 -88.56 42.21
N LEU A 298 -71.07 -87.53 42.17
CA LEU A 298 -72.44 -87.60 42.65
C LEU A 298 -73.31 -88.53 41.79
N LEU A 299 -73.23 -88.38 40.47
CA LEU A 299 -73.93 -89.22 39.51
C LEU A 299 -73.50 -90.69 39.64
N HIS A 300 -72.22 -90.94 39.88
CA HIS A 300 -71.73 -92.28 40.13
C HIS A 300 -72.30 -92.87 41.43
N ARG A 301 -72.35 -92.09 42.52
CA ARG A 301 -72.95 -92.54 43.79
C ARG A 301 -74.46 -92.82 43.67
N THR A 302 -75.22 -91.96 43.00
CA THR A 302 -76.67 -92.15 42.85
C THR A 302 -77.02 -93.33 41.96
N LEU A 303 -76.27 -93.58 40.90
CA LEU A 303 -76.47 -94.77 40.06
C LEU A 303 -76.16 -96.08 40.81
N VAL A 304 -75.10 -96.11 41.63
CA VAL A 304 -74.74 -97.31 42.42
C VAL A 304 -75.79 -97.62 43.50
N ALA A 305 -76.47 -96.59 44.03
CA ALA A 305 -77.50 -96.76 45.06
C ALA A 305 -78.89 -97.16 44.50
N CYS A 306 -79.10 -97.12 43.19
CA CYS A 306 -80.40 -97.37 42.57
C CYS A 306 -80.58 -98.86 42.19
N GLN A 307 -81.56 -99.54 42.80
CA GLN A 307 -81.88 -100.97 42.56
C GLN A 307 -82.99 -101.21 41.51
N GLU A 308 -83.45 -100.16 40.82
CA GLU A 308 -84.46 -100.25 39.76
C GLU A 308 -83.86 -100.87 38.46
N LYS A 309 -84.63 -101.71 37.75
CA LYS A 309 -84.17 -102.35 36.49
C LYS A 309 -83.74 -101.37 35.39
N GLU A 310 -84.29 -100.15 35.38
CA GLU A 310 -83.92 -99.09 34.43
C GLU A 310 -82.56 -98.44 34.76
N CYS A 311 -82.15 -98.37 36.04
CA CYS A 311 -80.86 -97.83 36.45
C CYS A 311 -79.68 -98.74 36.03
N ILE A 312 -79.84 -100.05 36.12
CA ILE A 312 -78.82 -101.04 35.72
C ILE A 312 -78.54 -100.94 34.21
N LYS A 313 -79.60 -100.80 33.39
CA LYS A 313 -79.45 -100.55 31.94
C LYS A 313 -78.68 -99.27 31.65
N LEU A 314 -78.91 -98.20 32.42
CA LEU A 314 -78.22 -96.92 32.22
C LEU A 314 -76.73 -97.01 32.57
N GLN A 315 -76.39 -97.75 33.63
CA GLN A 315 -75.01 -98.00 34.04
C GLN A 315 -74.23 -98.81 32.99
N GLU A 316 -74.83 -99.88 32.45
CA GLU A 316 -74.22 -100.68 31.38
C GLU A 316 -74.07 -99.90 30.07
N LYS A 317 -75.07 -99.08 29.71
CA LYS A 317 -75.07 -98.32 28.45
C LYS A 317 -73.99 -97.24 28.37
N TYR A 318 -73.65 -96.60 29.49
CA TYR A 318 -72.80 -95.40 29.47
C TYR A 318 -71.38 -95.55 30.03
N ARG A 319 -70.95 -96.75 30.51
CA ARG A 319 -69.56 -97.05 30.96
C ARG A 319 -68.84 -95.83 31.60
N LEU A 320 -69.40 -95.34 32.71
CA LEU A 320 -69.05 -94.05 33.34
C LEU A 320 -67.58 -93.88 33.77
N GLY A 321 -66.77 -94.95 33.72
CA GLY A 321 -65.31 -94.89 33.92
C GLY A 321 -64.56 -94.04 32.87
N GLN A 322 -65.14 -93.81 31.68
CA GLN A 322 -64.50 -93.08 30.58
C GLN A 322 -64.95 -91.61 30.41
N LEU A 323 -65.75 -91.06 31.33
CA LEU A 323 -66.13 -89.64 31.27
C LEU A 323 -64.96 -88.74 31.73
N GLY A 324 -63.94 -88.57 30.88
CA GLY A 324 -62.81 -87.66 31.12
C GLY A 324 -63.00 -86.35 30.37
N THR A 325 -62.90 -85.22 31.06
CA THR A 325 -62.71 -83.91 30.44
C THR A 325 -61.24 -83.73 30.12
N GLU A 326 -60.84 -84.05 28.90
CA GLU A 326 -59.50 -83.76 28.42
C GLU A 326 -59.49 -82.38 27.77
N ILE A 327 -59.65 -81.34 28.59
CA ILE A 327 -59.43 -79.96 28.15
C ILE A 327 -58.16 -79.45 28.86
N GLN A 328 -57.04 -79.49 28.15
CA GLN A 328 -55.74 -79.06 28.68
C GLN A 328 -55.62 -77.52 28.60
N TYR A 329 -56.13 -76.81 29.60
CA TYR A 329 -56.03 -75.34 29.70
C TYR A 329 -54.62 -74.82 30.10
N ASN A 330 -53.64 -75.72 30.21
CA ASN A 330 -52.27 -75.38 30.64
C ASN A 330 -51.35 -74.83 29.53
N MET A 331 -51.82 -74.73 28.28
CA MET A 331 -51.03 -74.23 27.14
C MET A 331 -51.22 -72.74 26.82
N ILE A 332 -51.95 -71.99 27.64
CA ILE A 332 -52.10 -70.53 27.41
C ILE A 332 -50.79 -69.83 27.86
N PRO A 333 -50.06 -69.14 26.96
CA PRO A 333 -48.76 -68.55 27.27
C PRO A 333 -48.87 -67.40 28.29
N ASP A 334 -47.87 -67.31 29.18
CA ASP A 334 -47.76 -66.23 30.15
C ASP A 334 -47.30 -64.93 29.46
N VAL A 335 -48.09 -63.87 29.61
CA VAL A 335 -47.88 -62.57 28.97
C VAL A 335 -47.06 -61.62 29.85
N SER A 336 -46.66 -62.08 31.05
CA SER A 336 -46.01 -61.26 32.08
C SER A 336 -44.63 -60.73 31.66
N ASP A 337 -43.82 -61.55 30.96
CA ASP A 337 -42.48 -61.16 30.48
C ASP A 337 -42.53 -60.13 29.34
N LEU A 338 -43.59 -60.16 28.52
CA LEU A 338 -43.78 -59.19 27.44
C LEU A 338 -44.22 -57.83 28.01
N LEU A 339 -45.06 -57.85 29.06
CA LEU A 339 -45.53 -56.65 29.74
C LEU A 339 -44.38 -55.93 30.48
N SER A 340 -43.47 -56.65 31.14
CA SER A 340 -42.33 -56.04 31.85
C SER A 340 -41.34 -55.37 30.90
N ASN A 341 -41.07 -55.99 29.74
CA ASN A 341 -40.14 -55.42 28.75
C ASN A 341 -40.74 -54.23 27.99
N VAL A 342 -42.05 -54.24 27.70
CA VAL A 342 -42.72 -53.12 27.03
C VAL A 342 -42.91 -51.93 27.98
N SER A 343 -43.21 -52.18 29.26
CA SER A 343 -43.32 -51.11 30.27
C SER A 343 -41.97 -50.41 30.51
N SER A 344 -40.86 -51.16 30.63
CA SER A 344 -39.53 -50.55 30.85
C SER A 344 -39.04 -49.69 29.67
N LEU A 345 -39.38 -50.07 28.43
CA LEU A 345 -39.02 -49.31 27.22
C LEU A 345 -39.88 -48.06 27.02
N LEU A 346 -41.12 -48.05 27.50
CA LEU A 346 -42.01 -46.88 27.42
C LEU A 346 -41.73 -45.83 28.50
N GLU A 347 -41.34 -46.27 29.70
CA GLU A 347 -41.23 -45.40 30.87
C GLU A 347 -39.97 -44.52 30.89
N SER A 348 -38.94 -44.74 30.05
CA SER A 348 -37.63 -44.13 30.35
C SER A 348 -36.74 -43.60 29.23
N SER A 349 -37.06 -43.67 27.93
CA SER A 349 -36.10 -43.12 26.93
C SER A 349 -36.69 -42.51 25.67
N ILE A 350 -37.70 -43.12 25.03
CA ILE A 350 -38.13 -42.66 23.70
C ILE A 350 -38.86 -41.31 23.74
N LYS A 351 -39.68 -41.04 24.77
CA LYS A 351 -40.38 -39.75 24.91
C LYS A 351 -39.40 -38.62 25.22
N GLU A 352 -38.47 -38.85 26.14
CA GLU A 352 -37.45 -37.86 26.53
C GLU A 352 -36.51 -37.55 25.37
N ASP A 353 -36.04 -38.57 24.63
CA ASP A 353 -35.15 -38.37 23.49
C ASP A 353 -35.83 -37.61 22.33
N VAL A 354 -37.10 -37.90 22.06
CA VAL A 354 -37.87 -37.21 21.01
C VAL A 354 -38.21 -35.76 21.40
N ALA A 355 -38.55 -35.53 22.67
CA ALA A 355 -38.80 -34.19 23.20
C ALA A 355 -37.51 -33.35 23.24
N ALA A 356 -36.41 -33.93 23.71
CA ALA A 356 -35.09 -33.30 23.75
C ALA A 356 -34.59 -32.98 22.33
N GLY A 357 -34.80 -33.90 21.37
CA GLY A 357 -34.48 -33.64 19.97
C GLY A 357 -35.25 -32.43 19.41
N LEU A 358 -36.56 -32.36 19.66
CA LEU A 358 -37.40 -31.23 19.21
C LEU A 358 -36.97 -29.90 19.84
N GLU A 359 -36.56 -29.91 21.10
CA GLU A 359 -36.04 -28.74 21.82
C GLU A 359 -34.68 -28.27 21.26
N VAL A 360 -33.78 -29.20 20.91
CA VAL A 360 -32.53 -28.86 20.22
C VAL A 360 -32.80 -28.23 18.85
N PHE A 361 -33.74 -28.76 18.08
CA PHE A 361 -34.09 -28.21 16.76
C PHE A 361 -34.75 -26.82 16.85
N SER A 362 -35.63 -26.59 17.83
CA SER A 362 -36.22 -25.26 18.05
C SER A 362 -35.18 -24.25 18.55
N GLY A 363 -34.26 -24.68 19.40
CA GLY A 363 -33.11 -23.89 19.84
C GLY A 363 -32.19 -23.47 18.70
N ILE A 364 -31.94 -24.36 17.73
CA ILE A 364 -31.16 -24.04 16.51
C ILE A 364 -31.91 -23.02 15.65
N LYS A 365 -33.22 -23.17 15.42
CA LYS A 365 -34.04 -22.17 14.69
C LYS A 365 -33.90 -20.78 15.33
N GLN A 366 -34.07 -20.71 16.65
CA GLN A 366 -33.97 -19.45 17.40
C GLN A 366 -32.54 -18.87 17.36
N THR A 367 -31.51 -19.71 17.41
CA THR A 367 -30.11 -19.28 17.35
C THR A 367 -29.77 -18.70 15.98
N VAL A 368 -30.22 -19.33 14.89
CA VAL A 368 -30.02 -18.85 13.51
C VAL A 368 -30.74 -17.51 13.29
N ASP A 369 -32.00 -17.39 13.72
CA ASP A 369 -32.76 -16.14 13.64
C ASP A 369 -32.11 -14.99 14.44
N GLN A 370 -31.42 -15.29 15.54
CA GLN A 370 -30.74 -14.28 16.36
C GLN A 370 -29.32 -13.94 15.88
N HIS A 371 -28.59 -14.88 15.28
CA HIS A 371 -27.20 -14.67 14.88
C HIS A 371 -27.06 -13.96 13.53
N ILE A 372 -27.96 -14.21 12.57
CA ILE A 372 -27.95 -13.53 11.26
C ILE A 372 -27.94 -11.99 11.39
N PRO A 373 -28.88 -11.35 12.14
CA PRO A 373 -28.89 -9.90 12.27
C PRO A 373 -27.65 -9.36 13.01
N ARG A 374 -27.09 -10.12 13.97
CA ARG A 374 -25.84 -9.72 14.66
C ARG A 374 -24.64 -9.68 13.71
N VAL A 375 -24.54 -10.64 12.79
CA VAL A 375 -23.48 -10.68 11.79
C VAL A 375 -23.66 -9.54 10.79
N GLN A 376 -24.90 -9.26 10.37
CA GLN A 376 -25.23 -8.11 9.50
C GLN A 376 -24.82 -6.78 10.16
N ASP A 377 -25.16 -6.58 11.44
CA ASP A 377 -24.78 -5.38 12.19
C ASP A 377 -23.25 -5.21 12.31
N ALA A 378 -22.51 -6.30 12.49
CA ALA A 378 -21.05 -6.29 12.56
C ALA A 378 -20.40 -5.94 11.20
N ILE A 379 -20.98 -6.41 10.08
CA ILE A 379 -20.57 -6.04 8.72
C ILE A 379 -20.81 -4.55 8.49
N THR A 380 -22.00 -4.04 8.84
CA THR A 380 -22.31 -2.61 8.72
C THR A 380 -21.43 -1.72 9.62
N ASP A 381 -21.08 -2.18 10.84
CA ASP A 381 -20.12 -1.45 11.69
C ASP A 381 -18.72 -1.40 11.06
N THR A 382 -18.28 -2.50 10.48
CA THR A 382 -17.01 -2.58 9.77
C THR A 382 -17.01 -1.62 8.56
N GLY A 383 -18.10 -1.57 7.79
CA GLY A 383 -18.28 -0.60 6.70
C GLY A 383 -18.22 0.85 7.17
N ARG A 384 -18.83 1.18 8.32
CA ARG A 384 -18.72 2.51 8.93
C ARG A 384 -17.27 2.86 9.31
N ARG A 385 -16.50 1.92 9.85
CA ARG A 385 -15.08 2.13 10.17
C ARG A 385 -14.23 2.35 8.93
N LEU A 386 -14.44 1.56 7.86
CA LEU A 386 -13.75 1.74 6.59
C LEU A 386 -14.09 3.08 5.93
N ALA A 387 -15.35 3.54 6.03
CA ALA A 387 -15.75 4.85 5.54
C ALA A 387 -15.04 5.99 6.29
N ASN A 388 -14.92 5.90 7.62
CA ASN A 388 -14.17 6.89 8.41
C ASN A 388 -12.68 6.93 8.02
N VAL A 389 -12.08 5.77 7.74
CA VAL A 389 -10.72 5.67 7.23
C VAL A 389 -10.59 6.35 5.85
N ALA A 390 -11.52 6.08 4.94
CA ALA A 390 -11.55 6.70 3.62
C ALA A 390 -11.69 8.23 3.70
N ASP A 391 -12.50 8.74 4.63
CA ASP A 391 -12.66 10.17 4.87
C ASP A 391 -11.40 10.80 5.48
N ASN A 392 -10.69 10.11 6.39
CA ASN A 392 -9.39 10.57 6.90
C ASN A 392 -8.33 10.67 5.79
N ILE A 393 -8.22 9.67 4.92
CA ILE A 393 -7.31 9.68 3.76
C ILE A 393 -7.68 10.84 2.81
N THR A 394 -8.98 11.01 2.56
CA THR A 394 -9.53 12.11 1.75
C THR A 394 -9.16 13.47 2.33
N HIS A 395 -9.32 13.65 3.64
CA HIS A 395 -8.97 14.89 4.32
C HIS A 395 -7.46 15.17 4.30
N ALA A 396 -6.63 14.16 4.51
CA ALA A 396 -5.17 14.28 4.44
C ALA A 396 -4.73 14.69 3.02
N ALA A 397 -5.16 13.94 1.99
CA ALA A 397 -4.85 14.23 0.59
C ALA A 397 -5.36 15.62 0.16
N GLY A 398 -6.58 15.98 0.56
CA GLY A 398 -7.17 17.30 0.29
C GLY A 398 -6.47 18.45 1.02
N SER A 399 -5.93 18.22 2.22
CA SER A 399 -5.12 19.22 2.94
C SER A 399 -3.79 19.47 2.25
N MET A 400 -3.11 18.40 1.80
CA MET A 400 -1.86 18.48 1.05
C MET A 400 -2.06 19.15 -0.31
N SER A 401 -3.12 18.78 -1.03
CA SER A 401 -3.49 19.43 -2.30
C SER A 401 -3.77 20.93 -2.13
N ARG A 402 -4.35 21.36 -1.00
CA ARG A 402 -4.51 22.80 -0.68
C ARG A 402 -3.20 23.50 -0.37
N LYS A 403 -2.27 22.87 0.37
CA LYS A 403 -0.93 23.43 0.62
C LYS A 403 -0.14 23.60 -0.70
N LEU A 404 -0.22 22.60 -1.57
CA LEU A 404 0.36 22.65 -2.92
C LEU A 404 -0.30 23.75 -3.80
N ALA A 405 -1.55 24.14 -3.53
CA ALA A 405 -2.18 25.32 -4.13
C ALA A 405 -1.42 26.59 -3.85
N GLN A 406 -1.10 26.77 -2.58
CA GLN A 406 -0.43 27.97 -2.09
C GLN A 406 0.99 28.03 -2.65
N VAL A 407 1.66 26.87 -2.82
CA VAL A 407 2.96 26.80 -3.50
C VAL A 407 2.85 27.24 -4.96
N ASN A 408 1.84 26.80 -5.70
CA ASN A 408 1.63 27.26 -7.09
C ASN A 408 1.37 28.77 -7.18
N VAL A 409 0.56 29.34 -6.28
CA VAL A 409 0.30 30.79 -6.24
C VAL A 409 1.58 31.56 -5.90
N LYS A 410 2.32 31.13 -4.87
CA LYS A 410 3.62 31.73 -4.52
C LYS A 410 4.64 31.60 -5.65
N THR A 411 4.65 30.47 -6.36
CA THR A 411 5.54 30.27 -7.51
C THR A 411 5.17 31.20 -8.66
N ASP A 412 3.88 31.40 -8.93
CA ASP A 412 3.40 32.38 -9.93
C ASP A 412 3.75 33.82 -9.53
N GLU A 413 3.65 34.18 -8.24
CA GLU A 413 4.07 35.48 -7.71
C GLU A 413 5.58 35.68 -7.84
N ILE A 414 6.39 34.71 -7.42
CA ILE A 414 7.86 34.75 -7.54
C ILE A 414 8.28 34.80 -9.01
N GLN A 415 7.61 34.04 -9.88
CA GLN A 415 7.88 34.06 -11.31
C GLN A 415 7.58 35.44 -11.91
N ARG A 416 6.44 36.05 -11.59
CA ARG A 416 6.12 37.41 -12.09
C ARG A 416 7.05 38.46 -11.49
N ASP A 417 7.19 38.52 -10.17
CA ASP A 417 7.89 39.62 -9.52
C ASP A 417 9.41 39.50 -9.58
N TYR A 418 9.96 38.28 -9.47
CA TYR A 418 11.41 38.09 -9.41
C TYR A 418 12.01 37.76 -10.78
N ILE A 419 11.39 36.85 -11.54
CA ILE A 419 11.93 36.46 -12.85
C ILE A 419 11.69 37.56 -13.87
N GLU A 420 10.48 38.13 -14.00
CA GLU A 420 10.27 39.19 -15.01
C GLU A 420 11.02 40.49 -14.70
N ARG A 421 11.23 40.81 -13.40
CA ARG A 421 11.90 42.05 -13.00
C ARG A 421 13.42 41.94 -12.93
N TYR A 422 13.98 40.82 -12.45
CA TYR A 422 15.43 40.67 -12.24
C TYR A 422 16.14 39.88 -13.37
N ALA A 423 15.46 38.92 -14.01
CA ALA A 423 16.06 38.18 -15.13
C ALA A 423 16.52 39.07 -16.29
N PRO A 424 15.83 40.17 -16.69
CA PRO A 424 16.35 41.05 -17.74
C PRO A 424 17.67 41.70 -17.34
N TYR A 425 17.82 42.19 -16.10
CA TYR A 425 19.08 42.80 -15.66
C TYR A 425 20.25 41.83 -15.72
N ARG A 426 20.07 40.61 -15.18
CA ARG A 426 21.09 39.55 -15.29
C ARG A 426 21.47 39.28 -16.75
N LYS A 427 20.46 39.13 -17.61
CA LYS A 427 20.63 38.83 -19.05
C LYS A 427 21.37 39.93 -19.79
N TYR A 428 21.12 41.21 -19.47
CA TYR A 428 21.88 42.31 -20.07
C TYR A 428 23.33 42.33 -19.59
N VAL A 429 23.57 42.09 -18.29
CA VAL A 429 24.93 42.07 -17.73
C VAL A 429 25.76 40.91 -18.30
N SER A 430 25.19 39.70 -18.39
CA SER A 430 25.90 38.53 -18.94
C SER A 430 26.19 38.67 -20.43
N LYS A 431 25.23 39.16 -21.22
CA LYS A 431 25.43 39.46 -22.64
C LYS A 431 26.45 40.57 -22.86
N ALA A 432 26.45 41.61 -22.04
CA ALA A 432 27.43 42.68 -22.11
C ALA A 432 28.85 42.14 -21.80
N ALA A 433 28.99 41.29 -20.78
CA ALA A 433 30.27 40.66 -20.47
C ALA A 433 30.77 39.76 -21.61
N ALA A 434 29.89 38.95 -22.21
CA ALA A 434 30.22 38.11 -23.37
C ALA A 434 30.58 38.95 -24.61
N ALA A 435 29.90 40.08 -24.84
CA ALA A 435 30.22 41.02 -25.91
C ALA A 435 31.57 41.70 -25.72
N VAL A 436 31.95 42.05 -24.49
CA VAL A 436 33.27 42.60 -24.17
C VAL A 436 34.38 41.57 -24.42
N LEU A 437 34.16 40.31 -24.03
CA LEU A 437 35.10 39.22 -24.34
C LEU A 437 35.27 39.02 -25.84
N LEU A 438 34.18 39.05 -26.61
CA LEU A 438 34.21 38.97 -28.08
C LEU A 438 34.97 40.17 -28.68
N LEU A 439 34.71 41.39 -28.20
CA LEU A 439 35.40 42.60 -28.64
C LEU A 439 36.91 42.47 -28.45
N ILE A 440 37.35 41.95 -27.30
CA ILE A 440 38.76 41.67 -27.03
C ILE A 440 39.34 40.72 -28.09
N VAL A 441 38.64 39.63 -28.42
CA VAL A 441 39.12 38.67 -29.45
C VAL A 441 39.21 39.31 -30.82
N VAL A 442 38.22 40.12 -31.19
CA VAL A 442 38.19 40.81 -32.49
C VAL A 442 39.33 41.82 -32.60
N VAL A 443 39.55 42.65 -31.57
CA VAL A 443 40.65 43.61 -31.55
C VAL A 443 42.01 42.90 -31.58
N MET A 444 42.18 41.83 -30.81
CA MET A 444 43.43 41.07 -30.81
C MET A 444 43.69 40.32 -32.12
N SER A 445 42.65 39.74 -32.72
CA SER A 445 42.77 39.04 -34.00
C SER A 445 43.05 40.01 -35.14
N TRP A 446 42.39 41.18 -35.17
CA TRP A 446 42.71 42.25 -36.12
C TRP A 446 44.14 42.77 -35.93
N GLY A 447 44.58 42.96 -34.68
CA GLY A 447 45.95 43.34 -34.36
C GLY A 447 46.98 42.32 -34.85
N LEU A 448 46.67 41.03 -34.73
CA LEU A 448 47.53 39.95 -35.21
C LEU A 448 47.55 39.87 -36.74
N LEU A 449 46.41 39.99 -37.42
CA LEU A 449 46.32 40.02 -38.89
C LEU A 449 47.11 41.20 -39.47
N CYS A 450 46.95 42.40 -38.91
CA CYS A 450 47.74 43.57 -39.32
C CYS A 450 49.23 43.47 -38.94
N GLY A 451 49.58 42.70 -37.89
CA GLY A 451 50.96 42.45 -37.50
C GLY A 451 51.69 41.49 -38.43
N VAL A 452 51.03 40.43 -38.89
CA VAL A 452 51.58 39.40 -39.78
C VAL A 452 51.55 39.84 -41.24
N CYS A 453 50.41 40.34 -41.72
CA CYS A 453 50.18 40.69 -43.13
C CYS A 453 50.45 42.16 -43.47
N GLY A 454 50.59 43.04 -42.46
CA GLY A 454 50.72 44.48 -42.69
C GLY A 454 52.05 44.91 -43.32
N LYS A 455 52.01 45.97 -44.12
CA LYS A 455 53.22 46.63 -44.63
C LYS A 455 53.93 47.41 -43.52
N ARG A 456 55.21 47.75 -43.71
CA ARG A 456 55.94 48.62 -42.77
C ARG A 456 55.36 50.05 -42.86
N PRO A 457 55.30 50.80 -41.75
CA PRO A 457 54.82 52.18 -41.78
C PRO A 457 55.81 53.06 -42.56
N ASP A 458 55.38 53.53 -43.73
CA ASP A 458 56.14 54.49 -44.54
C ASP A 458 55.96 55.92 -43.99
N VAL A 459 57.01 56.75 -44.17
CA VAL A 459 57.10 58.13 -43.63
C VAL A 459 56.05 59.07 -44.26
N TYR A 460 55.58 58.75 -45.47
CA TYR A 460 54.48 59.42 -46.14
C TYR A 460 53.22 58.59 -45.92
N GLY A 461 52.46 58.93 -44.87
CA GLY A 461 51.27 58.18 -44.44
C GLY A 461 50.14 58.18 -45.46
N THR A 462 50.18 57.27 -46.43
CA THR A 462 48.96 56.78 -47.07
C THR A 462 48.20 55.93 -46.05
N SER A 463 46.92 56.24 -45.88
CA SER A 463 46.01 55.64 -44.90
C SER A 463 45.63 54.19 -45.28
N ASP A 464 46.60 53.30 -45.36
CA ASP A 464 46.35 51.88 -45.52
C ASP A 464 45.82 51.32 -44.19
N CYS A 465 44.61 50.76 -44.20
CA CYS A 465 43.99 50.14 -43.03
C CYS A 465 44.85 49.03 -42.39
N CYS A 466 45.79 48.45 -43.13
CA CYS A 466 46.61 47.30 -42.71
C CYS A 466 48.12 47.63 -42.70
N ASN A 467 48.59 48.15 -41.57
CA ASN A 467 50.00 48.49 -41.34
C ASN A 467 50.50 47.82 -40.05
N LYS A 468 51.78 47.43 -39.99
CA LYS A 468 52.43 46.89 -38.78
C LYS A 468 52.34 47.84 -37.58
N GLY A 469 52.34 49.16 -37.82
CA GLY A 469 52.10 50.17 -36.80
C GLY A 469 50.69 50.09 -36.20
N THR A 470 49.68 49.90 -37.05
CA THR A 470 48.28 49.71 -36.66
C THR A 470 48.10 48.41 -35.89
N GLY A 471 48.74 47.30 -36.33
CA GLY A 471 48.71 46.02 -35.63
C GLY A 471 49.26 46.09 -34.20
N SER A 472 50.41 46.75 -34.01
CA SER A 472 50.98 46.97 -32.66
C SER A 472 50.06 47.80 -31.77
N THR A 473 49.49 48.88 -32.28
CA THR A 473 48.56 49.74 -31.52
C THR A 473 47.28 49.01 -31.18
N CYS A 474 46.78 48.16 -32.08
CA CYS A 474 45.58 47.36 -31.88
C CYS A 474 45.79 46.28 -30.81
N LEU A 475 46.93 45.57 -30.81
CA LEU A 475 47.30 44.63 -29.74
C LEU A 475 47.45 45.34 -28.38
N LEU A 476 48.08 46.51 -28.35
CA LEU A 476 48.20 47.33 -27.13
C LEU A 476 46.82 47.79 -26.61
N CYS A 477 45.91 48.13 -27.52
CA CYS A 477 44.53 48.49 -27.21
C CYS A 477 43.77 47.29 -26.62
N GLY A 478 43.92 46.10 -27.22
CA GLY A 478 43.35 44.87 -26.69
C GLY A 478 43.82 44.58 -25.27
N ILE A 479 45.13 44.71 -24.99
CA ILE A 479 45.69 44.53 -23.64
C ILE A 479 45.09 45.57 -22.68
N ALA A 480 44.99 46.83 -23.09
CA ALA A 480 44.39 47.88 -22.26
C ALA A 480 42.92 47.57 -21.91
N ILE A 481 42.12 47.12 -22.88
CA ILE A 481 40.72 46.71 -22.66
C ILE A 481 40.66 45.50 -21.71
N THR A 482 41.55 44.51 -21.85
CA THR A 482 41.59 43.35 -20.95
C THR A 482 41.96 43.72 -19.52
N LEU A 483 42.87 44.66 -19.30
CA LEU A 483 43.26 45.10 -17.95
C LEU A 483 42.14 45.92 -17.28
N PHE A 484 41.43 46.74 -18.06
CA PHE A 484 40.35 47.56 -17.55
C PHE A 484 39.07 46.75 -17.27
N MET A 485 38.63 45.94 -18.24
CA MET A 485 37.40 45.16 -18.12
C MET A 485 37.61 43.80 -17.44
N GLY A 486 38.84 43.30 -17.38
CA GLY A 486 39.15 41.99 -16.81
C GLY A 486 38.82 41.88 -15.33
N ALA A 487 38.98 42.97 -14.56
CA ALA A 487 38.58 43.00 -13.15
C ALA A 487 37.07 42.77 -12.98
N PHE A 488 36.25 43.42 -13.82
CA PHE A 488 34.80 43.25 -13.81
C PHE A 488 34.39 41.82 -14.20
N ILE A 489 35.01 41.27 -15.25
CA ILE A 489 34.75 39.91 -15.70
C ILE A 489 35.16 38.88 -14.62
N ALA A 490 36.28 39.09 -13.93
CA ALA A 490 36.74 38.23 -12.85
C ALA A 490 35.78 38.22 -11.65
N ILE A 491 35.19 39.37 -11.30
CA ILE A 491 34.14 39.45 -10.27
C ILE A 491 32.90 38.65 -10.70
N MET A 492 32.48 38.76 -11.97
CA MET A 492 31.34 37.97 -12.48
C MET A 492 31.62 36.47 -12.41
N ILE A 493 32.82 36.03 -12.81
CA ILE A 493 33.24 34.62 -12.72
C ILE A 493 33.20 34.14 -11.26
N LEU A 494 33.68 34.96 -10.31
CA LEU A 494 33.62 34.63 -8.89
C LEU A 494 32.18 34.42 -8.40
N ILE A 495 31.25 35.31 -8.76
CA ILE A 495 29.84 35.20 -8.37
C ILE A 495 29.22 33.92 -8.96
N TYR A 496 29.43 33.66 -10.24
CA TYR A 496 28.91 32.45 -10.88
C TYR A 496 29.52 31.17 -10.31
N PHE A 497 30.81 31.17 -9.95
CA PHE A 497 31.47 30.03 -9.33
C PHE A 497 30.86 29.72 -7.95
N VAL A 498 30.71 30.73 -7.09
CA VAL A 498 30.11 30.55 -5.76
C VAL A 498 28.68 30.06 -5.87
N PHE A 499 27.86 30.68 -6.73
CA PHE A 499 26.48 30.27 -6.94
C PHE A 499 26.38 28.84 -7.52
N GLY A 500 27.21 28.51 -8.52
CA GLY A 500 27.22 27.21 -9.17
C GLY A 500 27.62 26.07 -8.23
N VAL A 501 28.70 26.24 -7.47
CA VAL A 501 29.14 25.22 -6.49
C VAL A 501 28.10 25.04 -5.39
N THR A 502 27.51 26.13 -4.90
CA THR A 502 26.47 26.06 -3.87
C THR A 502 25.22 25.35 -4.39
N ALA A 503 24.73 25.72 -5.58
CA ALA A 503 23.57 25.08 -6.17
C ALA A 503 23.80 23.58 -6.45
N GLN A 504 24.98 23.22 -6.96
CA GLN A 504 25.31 21.82 -7.23
C GLN A 504 25.34 20.98 -5.95
N ARG A 505 26.06 21.44 -4.91
CA ARG A 505 26.27 20.66 -3.69
C ARG A 505 25.06 20.65 -2.74
N PHE A 506 24.30 21.75 -2.67
CA PHE A 506 23.16 21.85 -1.74
C PHE A 506 21.81 21.49 -2.36
N ALA A 507 21.65 21.59 -3.68
CA ALA A 507 20.38 21.28 -4.34
C ALA A 507 20.50 20.08 -5.28
N CYS A 508 21.39 20.11 -6.28
CA CYS A 508 21.41 19.07 -7.32
C CYS A 508 21.84 17.69 -6.79
N ASP A 509 23.03 17.60 -6.19
CA ASP A 509 23.60 16.33 -5.69
C ASP A 509 22.69 15.59 -4.72
N PRO A 510 22.05 16.23 -3.71
CA PRO A 510 21.19 15.51 -2.80
C PRO A 510 19.88 15.03 -3.48
N LEU A 511 19.41 15.71 -4.53
CA LEU A 511 18.24 15.32 -5.31
C LEU A 511 18.54 14.17 -6.31
N THR A 512 19.75 14.09 -6.85
CA THR A 512 20.15 13.04 -7.81
C THR A 512 20.68 11.77 -7.13
N GLU A 513 21.44 11.90 -6.05
CA GLU A 513 22.06 10.77 -5.34
C GLU A 513 21.76 10.87 -3.83
N PRO A 514 20.59 10.37 -3.38
CA PRO A 514 20.17 10.48 -1.98
C PRO A 514 20.89 9.49 -1.03
N ARG A 515 21.63 8.50 -1.55
CA ARG A 515 22.24 7.42 -0.75
C ARG A 515 23.44 7.87 0.09
N ASP A 516 24.20 8.86 -0.39
CA ASP A 516 25.51 9.23 0.19
C ASP A 516 25.52 10.64 0.80
N ASN A 517 24.38 11.34 0.78
CA ASN A 517 24.28 12.75 1.15
C ASN A 517 23.55 12.95 2.49
N ARG A 518 24.34 13.31 3.53
CA ARG A 518 23.86 13.56 4.90
C ARG A 518 22.95 14.78 5.06
N LEU A 519 22.95 15.67 4.06
CA LEU A 519 22.14 16.89 4.05
C LEU A 519 20.65 16.59 4.24
N PHE A 520 20.11 15.55 3.60
CA PHE A 520 18.70 15.20 3.78
C PHE A 520 18.41 14.59 5.14
N ALA A 521 19.29 13.72 5.68
CA ALA A 521 19.12 13.17 7.02
C ALA A 521 19.05 14.25 8.12
N ASP A 522 19.85 15.32 8.00
CA ASP A 522 19.85 16.42 8.96
C ASP A 522 18.72 17.45 8.70
N VAL A 523 18.37 17.74 7.44
CA VAL A 523 17.23 18.62 7.08
C VAL A 523 15.89 17.98 7.42
N GLU A 524 15.81 16.66 7.34
CA GLU A 524 14.66 15.84 7.74
C GLU A 524 14.46 15.79 9.26
N THR A 525 15.54 15.96 10.04
CA THR A 525 15.46 16.17 11.49
C THR A 525 15.04 17.61 11.83
N PHE A 526 15.37 18.58 10.96
CA PHE A 526 15.10 20.01 11.15
C PHE A 526 13.68 20.43 10.75
N VAL A 527 13.14 19.84 9.68
CA VAL A 527 11.76 20.04 9.24
C VAL A 527 11.01 18.77 9.58
N ASP A 528 10.15 18.84 10.60
CA ASP A 528 9.19 17.81 10.97
C ASP A 528 8.15 17.68 9.83
N PHE A 529 8.61 17.17 8.68
CA PHE A 529 7.84 17.04 7.45
C PHE A 529 6.64 16.12 7.68
N GLU A 530 6.74 15.21 8.63
CA GLU A 530 5.62 14.41 9.12
C GLU A 530 4.50 15.30 9.68
N ASN A 531 4.85 16.29 10.51
CA ASN A 531 3.88 17.25 11.02
C ASN A 531 3.38 18.21 9.92
N VAL A 532 4.23 18.57 8.95
CA VAL A 532 3.82 19.39 7.80
C VAL A 532 2.93 18.62 6.82
N MET A 533 3.13 17.32 6.64
CA MET A 533 2.45 16.48 5.64
C MET A 533 1.20 15.81 6.21
N PHE A 534 1.26 15.33 7.46
CA PHE A 534 0.19 14.54 8.09
C PHE A 534 -0.43 15.20 9.32
N ASN A 535 0.08 16.36 9.74
CA ASN A 535 -0.47 17.18 10.84
C ASN A 535 -0.67 16.40 12.16
N ASN A 536 0.01 15.26 12.29
CA ASN A 536 -0.04 14.35 13.43
C ASN A 536 1.21 13.44 13.39
N LYS A 537 1.90 13.31 14.54
CA LYS A 537 3.01 12.35 14.70
C LYS A 537 2.42 10.96 14.81
N SER A 538 2.43 10.25 13.69
CA SER A 538 1.82 8.93 13.57
C SER A 538 2.88 7.83 13.53
N ASP A 539 4.12 8.14 13.10
CA ASP A 539 5.20 7.16 12.99
C ASP A 539 6.59 7.80 13.24
N PRO A 540 7.29 7.42 14.34
CA PRO A 540 8.62 7.95 14.65
C PRO A 540 9.71 7.53 13.64
N ASP A 541 9.43 6.62 12.70
CA ASP A 541 10.41 6.08 11.74
C ASP A 541 10.17 6.55 10.27
N PHE A 542 9.32 7.55 10.02
CA PHE A 542 9.08 8.04 8.66
C PHE A 542 10.33 8.73 8.08
N ASN A 543 10.89 8.17 7.00
CA ASN A 543 12.11 8.65 6.35
C ASN A 543 11.89 8.94 4.84
N ILE A 544 11.77 10.21 4.47
CA ILE A 544 11.77 10.80 3.12
C ILE A 544 12.95 10.33 2.29
N THR A 545 14.14 10.14 2.87
CA THR A 545 15.28 9.60 2.13
C THR A 545 14.97 8.18 1.64
N ALA A 546 14.30 7.36 2.46
CA ALA A 546 13.83 6.04 2.05
C ALA A 546 12.70 6.14 1.00
N VAL A 547 11.82 7.14 1.12
CA VAL A 547 10.76 7.40 0.13
C VAL A 547 11.33 7.77 -1.23
N LEU A 548 12.30 8.68 -1.26
CA LEU A 548 12.95 9.16 -2.47
C LEU A 548 13.77 8.05 -3.14
N LEU A 549 14.50 7.25 -2.35
CA LEU A 549 15.22 6.07 -2.86
C LEU A 549 14.28 5.06 -3.49
N ALA A 550 13.14 4.79 -2.86
CA ALA A 550 12.20 3.83 -3.38
C ALA A 550 11.46 4.37 -4.62
N CYS A 551 11.18 5.67 -4.68
CA CYS A 551 10.69 6.35 -5.87
C CYS A 551 11.70 6.24 -7.04
N HIS A 552 13.00 6.43 -6.78
CA HIS A 552 14.05 6.25 -7.78
C HIS A 552 14.16 4.78 -8.26
N HIS A 553 13.78 3.82 -7.41
CA HIS A 553 13.66 2.41 -7.78
C HIS A 553 12.30 2.05 -8.39
N ASN A 554 11.48 3.05 -8.75
CA ASN A 554 10.15 2.89 -9.35
C ASN A 554 9.20 2.03 -8.51
N LYS A 555 9.39 2.03 -7.19
CA LYS A 555 8.49 1.35 -6.26
C LYS A 555 7.25 2.19 -6.03
N THR A 556 6.12 1.52 -5.86
CA THR A 556 4.85 2.21 -5.62
C THR A 556 4.80 2.79 -4.21
N VAL A 557 4.07 3.90 -4.03
CA VAL A 557 3.81 4.51 -2.71
C VAL A 557 3.28 3.49 -1.68
N TYR A 558 2.59 2.44 -2.14
CA TYR A 558 2.10 1.35 -1.30
C TYR A 558 3.20 0.43 -0.75
N GLU A 559 4.27 0.19 -1.52
CA GLU A 559 5.45 -0.56 -1.03
C GLU A 559 6.34 0.28 -0.12
N VAL A 560 6.34 1.59 -0.33
CA VAL A 560 7.15 2.54 0.41
C VAL A 560 6.42 2.96 1.67
N ARG A 561 6.27 2.05 2.64
CA ARG A 561 5.96 2.23 4.08
C ARG A 561 5.23 3.53 4.53
N ILE A 562 4.39 4.14 3.70
CA ILE A 562 3.58 5.30 3.99
C ILE A 562 2.33 4.71 4.58
N ASN A 563 2.33 4.54 5.90
CA ASN A 563 1.19 4.53 6.82
C ASN A 563 -0.12 3.80 6.41
N ILE A 564 -0.13 2.97 5.37
CA ILE A 564 -1.31 2.22 4.93
C ILE A 564 -1.46 1.01 5.84
N HIS A 565 -0.36 0.41 6.30
CA HIS A 565 -0.41 -0.70 7.25
C HIS A 565 -0.88 -0.32 8.66
N LEU A 566 -0.70 0.93 9.11
CA LEU A 566 -1.22 1.37 10.41
C LEU A 566 -2.71 1.79 10.32
N ILE A 567 -3.10 2.39 9.19
CA ILE A 567 -4.49 2.78 8.91
C ILE A 567 -5.37 1.57 8.60
N LEU A 568 -4.87 0.63 7.77
CA LEU A 568 -5.43 -0.72 7.59
C LEU A 568 -4.83 -1.65 8.64
N ASN A 569 -5.14 -1.41 9.91
CA ASN A 569 -4.91 -2.38 10.96
C ASN A 569 -5.92 -3.53 10.83
N LEU A 570 -5.85 -4.28 9.72
CA LEU A 570 -6.65 -5.49 9.45
C LEU A 570 -6.38 -6.57 10.50
N GLN A 571 -5.24 -6.50 11.21
CA GLN A 571 -4.96 -7.32 12.38
C GLN A 571 -5.96 -7.06 13.51
N LEU A 572 -6.33 -5.80 13.79
CA LEU A 572 -7.36 -5.53 14.79
C LEU A 572 -8.74 -6.07 14.37
N CYS A 573 -9.10 -6.04 13.08
CA CYS A 573 -10.35 -6.66 12.61
C CYS A 573 -10.33 -8.19 12.79
N THR A 574 -9.19 -8.85 12.57
CA THR A 574 -9.08 -10.30 12.82
C THR A 574 -9.09 -10.63 14.31
N TYR A 575 -8.44 -9.82 15.16
CA TYR A 575 -8.48 -10.02 16.62
C TYR A 575 -9.84 -9.70 17.24
N THR A 576 -10.59 -8.72 16.72
CA THR A 576 -11.94 -8.41 17.26
C THR A 576 -12.97 -9.48 16.91
N PHE A 577 -12.80 -10.17 15.77
CA PHE A 577 -13.61 -11.34 15.42
C PHE A 577 -13.26 -12.57 16.26
N LEU A 578 -11.98 -12.81 16.55
CA LEU A 578 -11.56 -13.96 17.36
C LEU A 578 -11.83 -13.81 18.87
N VAL A 579 -11.84 -12.58 19.40
CA VAL A 579 -12.06 -12.33 20.85
C VAL A 579 -13.55 -12.38 21.23
N ASN A 580 -14.47 -12.28 20.27
CA ASN A 580 -15.91 -12.44 20.51
C ASN A 580 -16.40 -13.90 20.31
N GLU A 581 -15.51 -14.84 19.96
CA GLU A 581 -15.78 -16.29 19.90
C GLU A 581 -15.13 -17.08 21.06
N LEU A 582 -14.55 -16.40 22.05
CA LEU A 582 -14.15 -16.94 23.35
C LEU A 582 -15.07 -16.38 24.44
#